data_AF-A0A703ZXZ5-F1
#
_entry.id   AF-A0A703ZXZ5-F1
#
_cell.length_a   1.000
_cell.length_b   1.000
_cell.length_c   1.000
_cell.angle_alpha   90.00
_cell.angle_beta   90.00
_cell.angle_gamma   90.00
#
_symmetry.space_group_name_H-M   'P 1'
#
loop_
_entity.id
_entity.type
_entity.pdbx_description
1 polymer ?
#
loop_
_entity_poly.entity_id
_entity_poly.type
_entity_poly.pdbx_seq_one_letter_code
_entity_poly.pdbx_strand_id
1 'polypeptide(L)'
;GNKSLTDENHQTVKLKIVKGKTTQREILAAFGEPQTRATNDGQEMWNYSSMTGESQLSNYIPGLALLTNSSTAHIKSLDIWFKGDVVERYNFSQTASKV
;
A
#
# COMPACT_ATOMS: atom_id res chain seq x y z
N GLY A 1 8.92 2.49 -8.92
CA GLY A 1 8.30 2.84 -7.62
C GLY A 1 6.99 2.10 -7.49
N ASN A 2 6.66 1.60 -6.30
CA ASN A 2 5.56 0.68 -5.98
C ASN A 2 4.15 1.27 -6.22
N LYS A 3 3.87 1.60 -7.48
CA LYS A 3 2.59 2.15 -7.98
C LYS A 3 1.45 1.15 -7.85
N SER A 4 1.76 -0.13 -7.68
CA SER A 4 0.76 -1.19 -7.76
C SER A 4 -0.27 -1.20 -6.64
N LEU A 5 -0.02 -0.54 -5.50
CA LEU A 5 -1.03 -0.40 -4.44
C LEU A 5 -1.83 0.90 -4.60
N THR A 6 -1.31 1.88 -5.34
CA THR A 6 -1.93 3.20 -5.53
C THR A 6 -3.29 3.11 -6.19
N ASP A 7 -3.48 2.18 -7.11
CA ASP A 7 -4.74 2.02 -7.86
C ASP A 7 -5.69 0.99 -7.23
N GLU A 8 -5.31 0.39 -6.09
CA GLU A 8 -6.06 -0.69 -5.44
C GLU A 8 -7.05 -0.20 -4.39
N ASN A 9 -8.10 -0.97 -4.14
CA ASN A 9 -9.01 -0.78 -3.03
C ASN A 9 -9.41 -2.15 -2.42
N HIS A 10 -10.24 -2.14 -1.37
CA HIS A 10 -10.66 -3.37 -0.69
C HIS A 10 -11.27 -4.42 -1.64
N GLN A 11 -12.04 -4.01 -2.65
CA GLN A 11 -12.67 -4.93 -3.59
C GLN A 11 -11.65 -5.51 -4.57
N THR A 12 -10.76 -4.68 -5.14
CA THR A 12 -9.76 -5.15 -6.11
C THR A 12 -8.73 -6.07 -5.46
N VAL A 13 -8.28 -5.74 -4.24
CA VAL A 13 -7.38 -6.62 -3.46
C VAL A 13 -8.04 -7.96 -3.17
N LYS A 14 -9.32 -7.97 -2.77
CA LYS A 14 -10.07 -9.20 -2.50
C LYS A 14 -10.25 -10.08 -3.75
N LEU A 15 -10.36 -9.47 -4.94
CA LEU A 15 -10.43 -10.22 -6.20
C LEU A 15 -9.08 -10.83 -6.61
N LYS A 16 -7.98 -10.12 -6.32
CA LYS A 16 -6.61 -10.56 -6.64
C LYS A 16 -6.06 -11.61 -5.67
N ILE A 17 -6.51 -11.58 -4.40
CA ILE A 17 -5.99 -12.44 -3.34
C ILE A 17 -7.06 -13.42 -2.86
N VAL A 18 -6.89 -14.69 -3.22
CA VAL A 18 -7.69 -15.80 -2.72
C VAL A 18 -6.84 -16.62 -1.76
N LYS A 19 -7.21 -16.60 -0.47
CA LYS A 19 -6.52 -17.34 0.60
C LYS A 19 -6.41 -18.84 0.26
N GLY A 20 -5.24 -19.41 0.50
CA GLY A 20 -4.90 -20.80 0.22
C GLY A 20 -4.73 -21.14 -1.26
N LYS A 21 -4.83 -20.15 -2.17
CA LYS A 21 -4.72 -20.37 -3.62
C LYS A 21 -3.72 -19.45 -4.29
N THR A 22 -3.81 -18.14 -4.02
CA THR A 22 -2.91 -17.16 -4.63
C THR A 22 -1.47 -17.40 -4.17
N THR A 23 -0.57 -17.52 -5.13
CA THR A 23 0.86 -17.82 -4.94
C THR A 23 1.68 -16.55 -4.75
N GLN A 24 2.90 -16.69 -4.21
CA GLN A 24 3.86 -15.59 -4.11
C GLN A 24 4.13 -14.95 -5.47
N ARG A 25 4.29 -15.77 -6.52
CA ARG A 25 4.49 -15.29 -7.90
C ARG A 25 3.32 -14.45 -8.41
N GLU A 26 2.08 -14.86 -8.13
CA GLU A 26 0.89 -14.10 -8.51
C GLU A 26 0.78 -12.79 -7.73
N ILE A 27 1.18 -12.77 -6.45
CA ILE A 27 1.29 -11.53 -5.67
C ILE A 27 2.31 -10.58 -6.31
N LEU A 28 3.49 -11.05 -6.71
CA LEU A 28 4.48 -10.22 -7.41
C LEU A 28 3.96 -9.71 -8.76
N ALA A 29 3.24 -10.55 -9.51
CA ALA A 29 2.65 -10.13 -10.77
C ALA A 29 1.53 -9.07 -10.59
N ALA A 30 0.78 -9.16 -9.50
CA ALA A 30 -0.36 -8.30 -9.21
C ALA A 30 -0.01 -6.99 -8.50
N PHE A 31 1.04 -7.01 -7.67
CA PHE A 31 1.43 -5.91 -6.76
C PHE A 31 2.88 -5.44 -6.93
N GLY A 32 3.68 -6.12 -7.74
CA GLY A 32 5.12 -5.86 -7.87
C GLY A 32 5.91 -6.31 -6.64
N GLU A 33 7.12 -5.76 -6.51
CA GLU A 33 8.02 -6.04 -5.40
C GLU A 33 7.51 -5.42 -4.09
N PRO A 34 7.46 -6.18 -2.98
CA PRO A 34 7.11 -5.64 -1.68
C PRO A 34 8.18 -4.66 -1.19
N GLN A 35 7.78 -3.72 -0.34
CA GLN A 35 8.74 -2.83 0.33
C GLN A 35 9.58 -3.58 1.36
N THR A 36 9.01 -4.58 2.01
CA THR A 36 9.71 -5.39 3.00
C THR A 36 9.27 -6.83 2.89
N ARG A 37 10.25 -7.73 2.98
CA ARG A 37 10.05 -9.16 3.16
C ARG A 37 10.66 -9.54 4.50
N ALA A 38 9.92 -10.29 5.31
CA ALA A 38 10.38 -10.82 6.57
C ALA A 38 10.02 -12.30 6.66
N THR A 39 10.84 -13.08 7.35
CA THR A 39 10.55 -14.48 7.64
C THR A 39 10.67 -14.67 9.14
N ASN A 40 9.59 -15.15 9.76
CA ASN A 40 9.57 -15.47 11.19
C ASN A 40 9.07 -16.90 11.39
N ASP A 41 9.85 -17.74 12.06
CA ASP A 41 9.54 -19.17 12.28
C ASP A 41 9.11 -19.92 11.01
N GLY A 42 9.75 -19.61 9.88
CA GLY A 42 9.44 -20.20 8.56
C GLY A 42 8.17 -19.65 7.88
N GLN A 43 7.46 -18.72 8.51
CA GLN A 43 6.36 -17.97 7.91
C GLN A 43 6.90 -16.72 7.21
N GLU A 44 6.74 -16.66 5.89
CA GLU A 44 7.13 -15.49 5.10
C GLU A 44 6.03 -14.42 5.12
N MET A 45 6.43 -13.16 5.24
CA MET A 45 5.56 -12.00 5.37
C MET A 45 6.04 -10.90 4.44
N TRP A 46 5.13 -10.38 3.62
CA TRP A 46 5.42 -9.26 2.71
C TRP A 46 4.57 -8.06 3.07
N ASN A 47 5.20 -6.88 3.05
CA ASN A 47 4.53 -5.60 3.27
C ASN A 47 4.61 -4.72 2.02
N TYR A 48 3.48 -4.11 1.69
CA TYR A 48 3.32 -3.10 0.66
C TYR A 48 2.68 -1.86 1.27
N SER A 49 3.10 -0.69 0.82
CA SER A 49 2.42 0.57 1.10
C SER A 49 2.57 1.54 -0.06
N SER A 50 1.59 2.42 -0.18
CA SER A 50 1.64 3.56 -1.09
C SER A 50 1.04 4.77 -0.39
N MET A 51 1.62 5.93 -0.66
CA MET A 51 1.09 7.21 -0.23
C MET A 51 0.88 8.11 -1.45
N THR A 52 -0.32 8.65 -1.59
CA THR A 52 -0.62 9.69 -2.58
C THR A 52 -1.14 10.94 -1.89
N GLY A 53 -0.83 12.10 -2.44
CA GLY A 53 -1.25 13.38 -1.89
C GLY A 53 -0.67 14.51 -2.72
N GLU A 54 -1.44 15.58 -2.87
CA GLU A 54 -0.96 16.81 -3.51
C GLU A 54 0.02 17.52 -2.58
N SER A 55 1.30 17.23 -2.75
CA SER A 55 2.35 18.19 -2.43
C SER A 55 2.33 19.26 -3.51
N GLN A 56 1.33 20.15 -3.51
CA GLN A 56 1.51 21.41 -4.22
C GLN A 56 2.61 22.16 -3.46
N LEU A 57 3.82 22.05 -3.98
CA LEU A 57 4.98 22.85 -3.59
C LEU A 57 4.50 24.30 -3.55
N SER A 58 4.26 24.79 -2.34
CA SER A 58 3.84 26.15 -2.09
C SER A 58 4.95 27.04 -2.63
N ASN A 59 4.74 27.61 -3.82
CA ASN A 59 5.57 28.69 -4.31
C ASN A 59 5.44 29.81 -3.28
N TYR A 60 6.49 30.00 -2.48
CA TYR A 60 6.57 31.03 -1.47
C TYR A 60 6.48 32.40 -2.15
N ILE A 61 5.31 33.04 -2.09
CA ILE A 61 5.10 34.43 -2.50
C ILE A 61 5.13 35.28 -1.23
N PRO A 62 6.15 36.13 -1.02
CA PRO A 62 6.18 37.03 0.13
C PRO A 62 4.99 38.02 0.08
N GLY A 63 4.22 38.11 1.16
CA GLY A 63 3.21 39.16 1.36
C GLY A 63 1.73 38.73 1.31
N LEU A 64 1.40 37.45 1.14
CA LEU A 64 0.00 36.97 1.19
C LEU A 64 -0.24 36.09 2.43
N ALA A 65 -1.35 36.36 3.11
CA ALA A 65 -1.77 35.68 4.34
C ALA A 65 -1.90 34.16 4.15
N LEU A 66 -1.45 33.43 5.16
CA LEU A 66 -1.42 31.97 5.29
C LEU A 66 -2.80 31.36 4.98
N LEU A 67 -3.00 30.89 3.75
CA LEU A 67 -4.04 29.90 3.48
C LEU A 67 -3.50 28.56 3.95
N THR A 68 -4.14 28.01 4.97
CA THR A 68 -3.84 26.69 5.53
C THR A 68 -4.24 25.62 4.51
N ASN A 69 -3.33 25.37 3.58
CA ASN A 69 -3.44 24.30 2.58
C ASN A 69 -3.38 22.96 3.31
N SER A 70 -4.51 22.48 3.80
CA SER A 70 -4.60 21.15 4.36
C SER A 70 -4.52 20.13 3.24
N SER A 71 -3.33 19.61 2.98
CA SER A 71 -3.16 18.51 2.04
C SER A 71 -3.76 17.25 2.65
N THR A 72 -4.56 16.51 1.86
CA THR A 72 -5.04 15.19 2.29
C THR A 72 -4.08 14.14 1.74
N ALA A 73 -3.43 13.40 2.63
CA ALA A 73 -2.63 12.24 2.28
C ALA A 73 -3.52 11.00 2.29
N HIS A 74 -3.51 10.24 1.20
CA HIS A 74 -4.11 8.93 1.10
C HIS A 74 -3.04 7.87 1.27
N ILE A 75 -3.17 7.03 2.29
CA ILE A 75 -2.23 5.96 2.61
C ILE A 75 -2.95 4.63 2.38
N LYS A 76 -2.28 3.70 1.71
CA LYS A 76 -2.72 2.32 1.55
C LYS A 76 -1.62 1.40 2.05
N SER A 77 -1.99 0.35 2.76
CA SER A 77 -1.07 -0.69 3.23
C SER A 77 -1.66 -2.08 3.02
N LEU A 78 -0.80 -3.03 2.65
CA LEU A 78 -1.15 -4.43 2.48
C LEU A 78 -0.07 -5.30 3.12
N ASP A 79 -0.46 -6.02 4.17
CA ASP A 79 0.34 -7.05 4.81
C ASP A 79 -0.15 -8.42 4.33
N ILE A 80 0.78 -9.29 3.94
CA ILE A 80 0.48 -10.64 3.45
C ILE A 80 1.36 -11.64 4.19
N TRP A 81 0.75 -12.71 4.69
CA TRP A 81 1.43 -13.84 5.31
C TRP A 81 1.25 -15.07 4.43
N PHE A 82 2.33 -15.80 4.21
CA PHE A 82 2.35 -16.99 3.38
C PHE A 82 2.53 -18.25 4.22
N LYS A 83 1.93 -19.34 3.76
CA LYS A 83 2.19 -20.70 4.24
C LYS A 83 2.74 -21.51 3.06
N GLY A 84 4.06 -21.73 3.05
CA GLY A 84 4.73 -22.16 1.83
C GLY A 84 4.59 -21.10 0.74
N ASP A 85 4.19 -21.50 -0.46
CA ASP A 85 4.05 -20.59 -1.62
C ASP A 85 2.69 -19.85 -1.67
N VAL A 86 1.71 -20.20 -0.84
CA VAL A 86 0.35 -19.63 -0.94
C VAL A 86 0.03 -18.66 0.18
N VAL A 87 -0.82 -17.67 -0.12
CA VAL A 87 -1.31 -16.70 0.87
C VAL A 87 -2.15 -17.41 1.94
N GLU A 88 -1.74 -17.29 3.19
CA GLU A 88 -2.50 -17.79 4.35
C GLU A 88 -3.51 -16.74 4.84
N ARG A 89 -3.03 -15.51 5.04
CA ARG A 89 -3.87 -14.37 5.45
C ARG A 89 -3.29 -13.08 4.88
N TYR A 90 -4.14 -12.06 4.82
CA TYR A 90 -3.72 -10.72 4.43
C TYR A 90 -4.56 -9.68 5.17
N ASN A 91 -4.01 -8.48 5.31
CA ASN A 91 -4.68 -7.30 5.85
C ASN A 91 -4.47 -6.13 4.91
N PHE A 92 -5.55 -5.53 4.43
CA PHE A 92 -5.50 -4.31 3.62
C PHE A 92 -6.15 -3.17 4.38
N SER A 93 -5.48 -2.03 4.44
CA SER A 93 -6.00 -0.80 5.01
C SER A 93 -5.82 0.36 4.03
N GLN A 94 -6.80 1.28 4.06
CA GLN A 94 -6.75 2.54 3.34
C GLN A 94 -7.23 3.64 4.26
N THR A 95 -6.42 4.69 4.42
CA THR A 95 -6.75 5.86 5.24
C THR A 95 -6.57 7.15 4.43
N ALA A 96 -7.33 8.17 4.83
CA ALA A 96 -7.15 9.54 4.39
C ALA A 96 -6.82 10.37 5.63
N SER A 97 -5.62 10.95 5.66
CA SER A 97 -5.14 11.78 6.76
C SER A 97 -5.03 13.22 6.28
N LYS A 98 -5.63 14.14 7.01
CA LYS A 98 -5.41 15.57 6.83
C LYS A 98 -4.06 15.90 7.47
N VAL A 99 -3.10 16.40 6.68
CA VAL A 99 -1.82 16.93 7.19
C VAL A 99 -1.85 18.44 7.32
#